data_AF-A0A948HY97-F1
#
_entry.id   AF-A0A948HY97-F1
#
_cell.length_a   1.000
_cell.length_b   1.000
_cell.length_c   1.000
_cell.angle_alpha   90.00
_cell.angle_beta   90.00
_cell.angle_gamma   90.00
#
_symmetry.space_group_name_H-M   'P 1'
#
loop_
_entity.id
_entity.type
_entity.pdbx_description
1 polymer ?
#
loop_
_entity_poly.entity_id
_entity_poly.type
_entity_poly.pdbx_seq_one_letter_code
_entity_poly.pdbx_strand_id
1 'polypeptide(L)' 'MSYQVTLVENNLLPLPDKLCTELGIDVGDILIFEIADDRTALVARKHTDQTLDDEQLATAGNLARVVSYQTE' A
#
# COMPACT_ATOMS: atom_id res chain seq x y z
N MET A 1 -18.25 1.30 1.90
CA MET A 1 -17.81 1.97 0.65
C MET A 1 -16.64 1.16 0.10
N SER A 2 -16.65 0.82 -1.19
CA SER A 2 -15.58 0.07 -1.84
C SER A 2 -14.80 0.99 -2.76
N TYR A 3 -13.49 1.09 -2.58
CA TYR A 3 -12.59 1.83 -3.46
C TYR A 3 -11.81 0.82 -4.30
N GLN A 4 -11.80 1.01 -5.62
CA GLN A 4 -10.88 0.32 -6.51
C GLN A 4 -9.68 1.22 -6.75
N VAL A 5 -8.49 0.71 -6.44
CA VAL A 5 -7.21 1.31 -6.78
C VAL A 5 -6.42 0.28 -7.57
N THR A 6 -5.69 0.75 -8.57
CA THR A 6 -4.78 -0.08 -9.35
C THR A 6 -3.37 0.16 -8.82
N LEU A 7 -2.66 -0.90 -8.43
CA LEU A 7 -1.24 -0.78 -8.11
C LEU A 7 -0.48 -0.30 -9.36
N VAL A 8 0.36 0.70 -9.17
CA VAL A 8 1.22 1.26 -10.22
C VAL A 8 2.56 0.51 -10.18
N GLU A 9 3.27 0.52 -11.31
CA GLU A 9 4.60 -0.07 -11.47
C GLU A 9 5.53 0.34 -10.30
N ASN A 10 6.36 -0.60 -9.82
CA ASN A 10 7.22 -0.48 -8.62
C ASN A 10 6.51 -0.60 -7.25
N ASN A 11 5.42 -1.35 -7.16
CA ASN A 11 4.66 -1.53 -5.92
C ASN A 11 4.25 -0.19 -5.29
N LEU A 12 3.85 0.77 -6.13
CA LEU A 12 3.31 2.04 -5.66
C LEU A 12 1.80 1.87 -5.54
N LEU A 13 1.30 2.09 -4.33
CA LEU A 13 -0.12 2.03 -4.05
C LEU A 13 -0.67 3.46 -4.00
N PRO A 14 -1.27 3.93 -5.10
CA PRO A 14 -1.96 5.21 -5.07
C PRO A 14 -3.19 5.10 -4.20
N LEU A 15 -3.19 5.84 -3.09
CA LEU A 15 -4.35 5.95 -2.24
C LEU A 15 -4.88 7.39 -2.28
N PRO A 16 -6.21 7.57 -2.37
CA PRO A 16 -6.78 8.89 -2.22
C PRO A 16 -6.59 9.37 -0.78
N ASP A 17 -6.29 10.67 -0.60
CA ASP A 17 -6.02 11.27 0.71
C ASP A 17 -7.12 11.00 1.74
N LYS A 18 -8.37 10.88 1.29
CA LYS A 18 -9.51 10.49 2.13
C LYS A 18 -9.31 9.11 2.76
N LEU A 19 -8.87 8.14 1.97
CA LEU A 19 -8.63 6.78 2.45
C LEU A 19 -7.40 6.76 3.37
N CYS A 20 -6.35 7.50 3.03
CA CYS A 20 -5.18 7.68 3.89
C CYS A 20 -5.58 8.23 5.26
N THR A 21 -6.41 9.28 5.29
CA THR A 21 -6.93 9.89 6.52
C THR A 21 -7.82 8.93 7.32
N GLU A 22 -8.72 8.19 6.66
CA GLU A 22 -9.59 7.22 7.35
C GLU A 22 -8.83 6.01 7.91
N LEU A 23 -7.75 5.58 7.23
CA LEU A 23 -6.91 4.46 7.64
C LEU A 23 -5.78 4.87 8.60
N GLY A 24 -5.52 6.17 8.76
CA GLY A 24 -4.42 6.69 9.58
C GLY A 24 -3.03 6.36 9.02
N ILE A 25 -2.91 6.38 7.70
CA ILE A 25 -1.66 6.18 6.95
C ILE A 25 -1.33 7.44 6.17
N ASP A 26 -0.05 7.74 6.03
CA ASP A 26 0.43 8.94 5.35
C ASP A 26 1.06 8.62 3.99
N VAL A 27 1.21 9.63 3.13
CA VAL A 27 1.98 9.46 1.89
C VAL A 27 3.44 9.17 2.24
N GLY A 28 4.00 8.10 1.68
CA GLY A 28 5.33 7.60 1.98
C GLY A 28 5.33 6.40 2.94
N ASP A 29 4.21 6.09 3.60
CA ASP A 29 4.06 4.91 4.44
C ASP A 29 4.26 3.60 3.64
N ILE A 30 4.82 2.59 4.29
CA ILE A 30 4.98 1.25 3.73
C ILE A 30 3.86 0.34 4.24
N LEU A 31 3.17 -0.30 3.32
CA LEU A 31 2.12 -1.29 3.58
C LEU A 31 2.59 -2.67 3.14
N ILE A 32 2.33 -3.68 3.95
CA ILE A 32 2.49 -5.09 3.59
C ILE A 32 1.15 -5.69 3.18
N PHE A 33 1.14 -6.36 2.04
CA PHE A 33 0.01 -7.11 1.51
C PHE A 33 0.20 -8.57 1.87
N GLU A 34 -0.71 -9.09 2.68
CA GLU A 34 -0.73 -10.49 3.07
C GLU A 34 -2.03 -11.11 2.58
N ILE A 35 -1.97 -12.35 2.11
CA ILE A 35 -3.17 -13.09 1.74
C ILE A 35 -3.90 -13.41 3.05
N ALA A 36 -5.18 -13.03 3.13
CA ALA A 36 -6.02 -13.40 4.26
C ALA A 36 -6.09 -14.93 4.39
N ASP A 37 -6.31 -15.45 5.59
CA ASP A 37 -6.38 -16.90 5.84
C ASP A 37 -7.40 -17.60 4.93
N ASP A 38 -8.49 -16.90 4.61
CA ASP A 38 -9.56 -17.36 3.72
C ASP A 38 -9.15 -17.42 2.23
N ARG A 39 -7.97 -16.89 1.86
CA ARG A 39 -7.43 -16.75 0.48
C ARG A 39 -8.34 -16.02 -0.52
N THR A 40 -9.47 -15.51 -0.06
CA THR A 40 -10.45 -14.75 -0.85
C THR A 40 -10.19 -13.25 -0.81
N ALA A 41 -9.30 -12.78 0.07
CA ALA A 41 -8.98 -11.37 0.25
C ALA A 41 -7.47 -11.15 0.45
N LEU A 42 -7.00 -9.98 0.03
CA LEU A 42 -5.68 -9.45 0.37
C LEU A 42 -5.87 -8.41 1.47
N VAL A 43 -5.08 -8.54 2.54
CA VAL A 43 -5.09 -7.63 3.68
C VAL A 43 -3.85 -6.76 3.59
N ALA A 44 -4.05 -5.44 3.53
CA ALA A 44 -2.96 -4.49 3.65
C ALA A 44 -2.79 -4.08 5.12
N ARG A 45 -1.57 -4.13 5.63
CA ARG A 45 -1.23 -3.70 6.99
C ARG A 45 -0.07 -2.72 6.97
N LYS A 46 -0.05 -1.79 7.92
CA LYS A 46 1.08 -0.86 8.11
C LYS A 46 2.33 -1.67 8.45
N HIS A 47 3.35 -1.59 7.61
CA HIS A 47 4.62 -2.24 7.89
C HIS A 47 5.33 -1.49 9.02
N THR A 48 5.88 -2.24 9.97
CA THR A 48 6.54 -1.67 11.15
C THR A 48 7.83 -0.96 10.77
N ASP A 49 8.50 -1.44 9.72
CA ASP A 49 9.74 -0.86 9.21
C ASP A 49 9.45 0.10 8.04
N GLN A 50 9.43 1.39 8.35
CA GLN A 50 9.19 2.47 7.37
C GLN A 50 10.48 2.91 6.65
N THR A 51 11.61 2.28 6.98
CA THR A 51 12.93 2.67 6.48
C THR A 51 13.40 1.83 5.28
N LEU A 52 12.53 0.95 4.77
CA LEU A 52 12.85 0.11 3.62
C LEU A 52 13.00 0.95 2.35
N ASP A 53 14.11 0.70 1.67
CA ASP A 53 14.42 1.26 0.36
C ASP A 53 13.62 0.56 -0.75
N ASP A 54 13.50 1.25 -1.88
CA ASP A 54 12.79 0.77 -3.07
C ASP A 54 13.26 -0.62 -3.54
N GLU A 55 14.54 -0.95 -3.32
CA GLU A 55 15.13 -2.27 -3.61
C GLU A 55 14.58 -3.39 -2.70
N GLN A 56 14.34 -3.08 -1.42
CA GLN A 56 13.73 -4.00 -0.45
C GLN A 56 12.23 -4.18 -0.75
N LEU A 57 11.53 -3.08 -1.10
CA LEU A 57 10.14 -3.12 -1.55
C LEU A 57 9.97 -3.98 -2.81
N ALA A 58 10.87 -3.84 -3.79
CA ALA A 58 10.87 -4.65 -5.00
C ALA A 58 11.20 -6.13 -4.71
N THR A 59 12.12 -6.39 -3.78
CA THR A 59 12.53 -7.75 -3.38
C THR A 59 11.43 -8.51 -2.63
N ALA A 60 10.69 -7.83 -1.75
CA ALA A 60 9.62 -8.45 -0.99
C ALA A 60 8.43 -8.85 -1.89
N GLY A 61 8.14 -8.07 -2.94
CA GLY A 61 7.06 -8.32 -3.90
C GLY A 61 5.64 -8.18 -3.32
N ASN A 62 5.52 -8.09 -1.99
CA ASN A 62 4.27 -7.91 -1.26
C ASN A 62 4.26 -6.64 -0.39
N LEU A 63 5.31 -5.81 -0.47
CA LEU A 63 5.36 -4.49 0.16
C LEU A 63 5.01 -3.45 -0.89
N ALA A 64 4.17 -2.47 -0.53
CA ALA A 64 3.88 -1.33 -1.37
C ALA A 64 4.05 -0.02 -0.60
N ARG A 65 4.52 1.02 -1.29
CA ARG A 65 4.61 2.36 -0.72
C ARG A 65 3.36 3.16 -1.06
N VAL A 66 2.77 3.79 -0.05
CA VAL A 66 1.62 4.68 -0.20
C VAL A 66 2.07 5.92 -0.93
N VAL A 67 1.45 6.19 -2.07
CA VAL A 67 1.62 7.45 -2.79
C VAL A 67 0.30 8.17 -2.88
N SER A 68 0.35 9.50 -2.92
CA SER A 68 -0.85 10.30 -3.17
C SER A 68 -1.40 9.93 -4.54
N TYR A 69 -2.68 9.58 -4.58
CA TYR A 69 -3.36 9.39 -5.86
C TYR A 69 -3.51 10.75 -6.55
N GLN A 70 -2.60 11.04 -7.47
CA GLN A 70 -2.72 12.18 -8.39
C GLN A 70 -3.67 11.76 -9.51
N THR A 71 -4.94 12.17 -9.44
CA THR A 71 -5.77 12.24 -10.63
C THR A 71 -5.30 13.44 -11.45
N GLU A 72 -4.61 13.19 -12.55
CA GLU A 72 -4.45 14.17 -13.65
C GLU A 72 -5.81 14.45 -14.31
#